data_AF-A0A9P6CZ87-F1
#
_entry.id   AF-A0A9P6CZ87-F1
#
_cell.length_a   1.000
_cell.length_b   1.000
_cell.length_c   1.000
_cell.angle_alpha   90.00
_cell.angle_beta   90.00
_cell.angle_gamma   90.00
#
_symmetry.space_group_name_H-M   'P 1'
#
loop_
_entity.id
_entity.type
_entity.pdbx_description
1 polymer ?
#
loop_
_entity_poly.entity_id
_entity_poly.type
_entity_poly.pdbx_seq_one_letter_code
_entity_poly.pdbx_strand_id
1 'polypeptide(L)'
;STESEPIRLPEHSDILEILFQFIEPPSESRNFRRPNVVGLESTVFFGVAEAAEKYIVYGAINVCITSMWQIIDEYPLEVLNHCTKHGYPELGDLAA
;
A
#
# COMPACT_ATOMS: atom_id res chain seq x y z
N SER A 1 -3.58 -33.24 -14.26
CA SER A 1 -3.09 -31.85 -14.21
C SER A 1 -4.24 -30.96 -13.81
N THR A 2 -4.25 -30.46 -12.58
CA THR A 2 -5.19 -29.42 -12.18
C THR A 2 -4.54 -28.09 -12.54
N GLU A 3 -4.81 -27.61 -13.75
CA GLU A 3 -4.57 -26.20 -14.06
C GLU A 3 -5.51 -25.41 -13.14
N SER A 4 -4.96 -24.82 -12.07
CA SER A 4 -5.73 -23.97 -11.19
C SER A 4 -6.22 -22.78 -12.00
N GLU A 5 -7.53 -22.51 -11.95
CA GLU A 5 -8.08 -21.30 -12.54
C GLU A 5 -7.33 -20.07 -12.00
N PRO A 6 -6.96 -19.10 -12.85
CA PRO A 6 -6.25 -17.92 -12.40
C PRO A 6 -7.12 -17.12 -11.43
N ILE A 7 -6.58 -16.83 -10.26
CA ILE A 7 -7.24 -15.97 -9.26
C ILE A 7 -7.28 -14.55 -9.82
N ARG A 8 -8.48 -13.99 -9.94
CA ARG A 8 -8.68 -12.59 -10.35
C ARG A 8 -8.58 -11.68 -9.13
N LEU A 9 -7.60 -10.78 -9.16
CA LEU A 9 -7.47 -9.72 -8.17
C LEU A 9 -8.22 -8.47 -8.69
N PRO A 10 -9.08 -7.84 -7.88
CA PRO A 10 -9.90 -6.70 -8.32
C PRO A 10 -9.13 -5.37 -8.40
N GLU A 11 -7.94 -5.29 -7.83
CA GLU A 11 -7.10 -4.09 -7.87
C GLU A 11 -6.50 -3.87 -9.27
N HIS A 12 -6.17 -2.60 -9.57
CA HIS A 12 -5.51 -2.26 -10.82
C HIS A 12 -4.08 -2.82 -10.86
N SER A 13 -3.55 -3.06 -12.07
CA SER A 13 -2.28 -3.77 -12.23
C SER A 13 -1.08 -3.02 -11.67
N ASP A 14 -1.09 -1.69 -11.69
CA ASP A 14 -0.05 -0.84 -11.11
C ASP A 14 0.03 -0.96 -9.57
N ILE A 15 -1.11 -1.02 -8.89
CA ILE A 15 -1.22 -1.24 -7.45
C ILE A 15 -0.63 -2.61 -7.11
N LEU A 16 -1.01 -3.65 -7.86
CA LEU A 16 -0.54 -5.02 -7.64
C LEU A 16 0.95 -5.16 -7.91
N GLU A 17 1.46 -4.52 -8.97
CA GLU A 17 2.88 -4.52 -9.30
C GLU A 17 3.72 -3.93 -8.17
N ILE A 18 3.30 -2.80 -7.58
CA ILE A 18 4.00 -2.20 -6.45
C ILE A 18 3.89 -3.08 -5.21
N LEU A 19 2.70 -3.62 -4.92
CA LEU A 19 2.49 -4.47 -3.77
C LEU A 19 3.36 -5.74 -3.83
N PHE A 20 3.46 -6.37 -5.01
CA PHE A 20 4.26 -7.58 -5.19
C PHE A 20 5.76 -7.34 -5.01
N GLN A 21 6.26 -6.14 -5.27
CA GLN A 21 7.66 -5.82 -4.95
C GLN A 21 7.99 -5.91 -3.44
N PHE A 22 6.98 -5.88 -2.55
CA PHE A 22 7.18 -6.13 -1.11
C PHE A 22 7.17 -7.61 -0.74
N ILE A 23 6.66 -8.48 -1.62
CA ILE A 23 6.48 -9.92 -1.37
C ILE A 23 7.57 -10.73 -2.07
N GLU A 24 8.00 -10.28 -3.25
CA GLU A 24 8.95 -10.99 -4.10
C GLU A 24 10.30 -11.22 -3.40
N PRO A 25 10.91 -12.40 -3.57
CA PRO A 25 12.21 -12.69 -2.99
C PRO A 25 13.28 -11.70 -3.46
N PRO A 26 14.19 -11.28 -2.56
CA PRO A 26 15.34 -10.44 -2.88
C PRO A 26 16.19 -10.85 -4.08
N SER A 27 16.31 -12.16 -4.32
CA SER A 27 17.12 -12.74 -5.41
C SER A 27 16.45 -12.67 -6.78
N GLU A 28 15.12 -12.51 -6.81
CA GLU A 28 14.32 -12.54 -8.04
C GLU A 28 13.86 -11.14 -8.45
N SER A 29 13.79 -10.21 -7.49
CA SER A 29 13.51 -8.81 -7.79
C SER A 29 14.72 -8.12 -8.44
N ARG A 30 14.54 -7.65 -9.68
CA ARG A 30 15.52 -6.81 -10.40
C ARG A 30 15.82 -5.49 -9.68
N ASN A 31 14.99 -5.11 -8.71
CA ASN A 31 15.17 -3.96 -7.85
C ASN A 31 15.06 -4.40 -6.38
N PHE A 32 16.14 -4.93 -5.81
CA PHE A 32 16.28 -5.14 -4.35
C PHE A 32 16.24 -3.84 -3.51
N ARG A 33 15.81 -2.71 -4.10
CA ARG A 33 15.57 -1.48 -3.37
C ARG A 33 14.13 -1.51 -2.87
N ARG A 34 13.93 -1.09 -1.62
CA ARG A 34 12.60 -0.90 -1.06
C ARG A 34 11.73 -0.14 -2.07
N PRO A 35 10.52 -0.62 -2.38
CA PRO A 35 9.64 0.07 -3.30
C PRO A 35 9.44 1.50 -2.81
N ASN A 36 9.76 2.47 -3.66
CA ASN A 36 9.57 3.86 -3.28
C ASN A 36 8.10 4.23 -3.51
N VAL A 37 7.36 4.35 -2.43
CA VAL A 37 5.96 4.81 -2.47
C VAL A 37 5.85 6.34 -2.46
N VAL A 38 6.96 7.05 -2.25
CA VAL A 38 7.01 8.52 -2.24
C VAL A 38 7.01 9.05 -3.67
N GLY A 39 6.09 9.97 -3.97
CA GLY A 39 5.93 10.58 -5.28
C GLY A 39 5.07 9.75 -6.25
N LEU A 40 4.41 8.69 -5.77
CA LEU A 40 3.32 8.07 -6.50
C LEU A 40 2.15 9.04 -6.61
N GLU A 41 1.38 8.94 -7.69
CA GLU A 41 0.06 9.55 -7.78
C GLU A 41 -0.80 9.09 -6.58
N SER A 42 -1.55 10.01 -5.98
CA SER A 42 -2.27 9.75 -4.73
C SER A 42 -3.21 8.55 -4.84
N THR A 43 -3.90 8.39 -5.98
CA THR A 43 -4.79 7.26 -6.25
C THR A 43 -4.07 5.91 -6.22
N VAL A 44 -2.84 5.85 -6.74
CA VAL A 44 -2.00 4.65 -6.71
C VAL A 44 -1.49 4.41 -5.29
N PHE A 45 -1.00 5.44 -4.61
CA PHE A 45 -0.50 5.34 -3.23
C PHE A 45 -1.56 4.78 -2.27
N PHE A 46 -2.74 5.39 -2.22
CA PHE A 46 -3.81 4.92 -1.34
C PHE A 46 -4.36 3.56 -1.81
N GLY A 47 -4.35 3.27 -3.12
CA GLY A 47 -4.67 1.94 -3.64
C GLY A 47 -3.72 0.84 -3.13
N VAL A 48 -2.41 1.12 -3.10
CA VAL A 48 -1.39 0.23 -2.54
C VAL A 48 -1.59 0.07 -1.03
N ALA A 49 -1.87 1.15 -0.30
CA ALA A 49 -2.15 1.09 1.13
C ALA A 49 -3.37 0.19 1.44
N GLU A 50 -4.47 0.34 0.70
CA GLU A 50 -5.66 -0.50 0.84
C GLU A 50 -5.38 -1.97 0.50
N ALA A 51 -4.63 -2.23 -0.56
CA ALA A 51 -4.25 -3.59 -0.95
C ALA A 51 -3.31 -4.23 0.08
N ALA A 52 -2.38 -3.45 0.65
CA ALA A 52 -1.46 -3.89 1.68
C ALA A 52 -2.20 -4.35 2.94
N GLU A 53 -3.20 -3.59 3.39
CA GLU A 53 -4.07 -3.97 4.51
C GLU A 53 -4.89 -5.22 4.18
N LYS A 54 -5.55 -5.23 3.01
CA LYS A 54 -6.39 -6.35 2.56
C LYS A 54 -5.63 -7.68 2.50
N TYR A 55 -4.41 -7.66 1.98
CA TYR A 55 -3.57 -8.85 1.80
C TYR A 55 -2.55 -9.06 2.93
N ILE A 56 -2.57 -8.21 3.96
CA ILE A 56 -1.73 -8.29 5.16
C ILE A 56 -0.24 -8.31 4.80
N VAL A 57 0.16 -7.43 3.88
CA VAL A 57 1.56 -7.28 3.45
C VAL A 57 2.24 -6.29 4.38
N TYR A 58 2.67 -6.77 5.56
CA TYR A 58 3.22 -5.92 6.63
C TYR A 58 4.34 -4.96 6.20
N GLY A 59 5.21 -5.39 5.28
CA GLY A 59 6.25 -4.52 4.74
C GLY A 59 5.67 -3.29 4.02
N ALA A 60 4.61 -3.48 3.24
CA ALA A 60 3.91 -2.41 2.55
C ALA A 60 3.08 -1.56 3.51
N ILE A 61 2.37 -2.19 4.47
CA ILE A 61 1.59 -1.47 5.50
C ILE A 61 2.49 -0.48 6.24
N ASN A 62 3.62 -0.94 6.79
CA ASN A 62 4.52 -0.09 7.56
C ASN A 62 5.08 1.08 6.74
N VAL A 63 5.40 0.83 5.47
CA VAL A 63 5.90 1.87 4.57
C VAL A 63 4.80 2.88 4.25
N CYS A 64 3.58 2.43 3.92
CA CYS A 64 2.45 3.31 3.61
C CYS A 64 2.08 4.18 4.83
N ILE A 65 1.95 3.60 6.02
CA ILE A 65 1.63 4.37 7.23
C ILE A 65 2.73 5.39 7.54
N THR A 66 4.00 5.00 7.44
CA THR A 66 5.12 5.95 7.62
C THR A 66 5.06 7.10 6.62
N SER A 67 4.72 6.82 5.36
CA SER A 67 4.55 7.85 4.34
C SER A 67 3.33 8.73 4.59
N MET A 68 2.22 8.20 5.13
CA MET A 68 1.04 9.00 5.49
C MET A 68 1.36 10.07 6.53
N TRP A 69 2.21 9.77 7.52
CA TRP A 69 2.73 10.78 8.46
C TRP A 69 3.47 11.94 7.78
N GLN A 70 4.08 11.70 6.62
CA GLN A 70 4.86 12.70 5.89
C GLN A 70 4.01 13.55 4.95
N ILE A 71 2.86 13.02 4.48
CA ILE A 71 2.00 13.66 3.49
C ILE A 71 0.65 14.11 4.06
N ILE A 72 0.47 14.01 5.37
CA ILE A 72 -0.79 14.33 6.05
C ILE A 72 -1.27 15.76 5.77
N ASP A 73 -0.35 16.72 5.68
CA ASP A 73 -0.68 18.12 5.37
C ASP A 73 -1.15 18.30 3.92
N GLU A 74 -0.79 17.39 3.01
CA GLU A 74 -1.14 17.43 1.58
C GLU A 74 -2.42 16.65 1.28
N TYR A 75 -2.65 15.53 1.96
CA TYR A 75 -3.79 14.62 1.74
C TYR A 75 -4.54 14.25 3.05
N PRO A 76 -5.01 15.22 3.84
CA PRO A 76 -5.57 14.96 5.17
C PRO A 76 -6.83 14.09 5.13
N LEU A 77 -7.71 14.28 4.14
CA LEU A 77 -8.97 13.54 4.03
C LEU A 77 -8.74 12.07 3.68
N GLU A 78 -7.83 11.79 2.75
CA GLU A 78 -7.49 10.43 2.34
C GLU A 78 -6.78 9.68 3.47
N VAL A 79 -5.88 10.36 4.19
CA VAL A 79 -5.22 9.81 5.39
C VAL A 79 -6.25 9.52 6.48
N LEU A 80 -7.15 10.45 6.79
CA LEU A 80 -8.21 10.25 7.79
C LEU A 80 -9.11 9.07 7.43
N ASN A 81 -9.51 8.94 6.16
CA ASN A 81 -10.35 7.84 5.68
C ASN A 81 -9.65 6.48 5.86
N HIS A 82 -8.36 6.40 5.49
CA HIS A 82 -7.57 5.19 5.69
C HIS A 82 -7.43 4.85 7.18
N CYS A 83 -7.08 5.83 8.01
CA CYS A 83 -6.90 5.64 9.44
C CYS A 83 -8.17 5.18 10.15
N THR A 84 -9.32 5.77 9.78
CA THR A 84 -10.63 5.39 10.31
C THR A 84 -11.00 3.96 9.91
N LYS A 85 -10.66 3.55 8.68
CA LYS A 85 -10.99 2.22 8.16
C LYS A 85 -10.15 1.11 8.79
N HIS A 86 -8.86 1.36 9.05
CA HIS A 86 -7.91 0.32 9.44
C HIS A 86 -7.42 0.43 10.90
N GLY A 87 -7.84 1.45 11.62
CA GLY A 87 -7.62 1.56 13.07
C GLY A 87 -6.30 2.21 13.47
N TYR A 88 -5.97 3.35 12.85
CA TYR A 88 -4.80 4.17 13.19
C TYR A 88 -5.22 5.48 13.87
N PRO A 89 -5.69 5.45 15.14
CA PRO A 89 -6.33 6.60 15.77
C PRO A 89 -5.39 7.80 15.97
N GLU A 90 -4.12 7.57 16.30
CA GLU A 90 -3.17 8.69 16.52
C GLU A 90 -2.94 9.52 15.25
N LEU A 91 -2.77 8.84 14.12
CA LEU A 91 -2.62 9.50 12.82
C LEU A 91 -3.96 10.06 12.32
N GLY A 92 -5.06 9.35 12.58
CA GLY A 92 -6.41 9.80 12.24
C GLY A 92 -6.80 11.09 12.96
N ASP A 93 -6.51 11.18 14.26
CA ASP A 93 -6.78 12.38 15.07
C ASP A 93 -5.97 13.59 14.58
N LEU A 94 -4.76 13.37 14.06
CA LEU A 94 -3.95 14.43 13.46
C LEU A 94 -4.50 14.89 12.10
N ALA A 95 -5.20 14.01 11.37
CA ALA A 95 -5.69 14.25 10.02
C ALA A 95 -7.09 14.91 9.97
N ALA A 96 -7.78 14.99 11.11
CA ALA A 96 -9.14 15.52 11.25
C ALA A 96 -9.18 17.04 11.43
#